data_AF-A0A1M6NZW1-F1
#
_entry.id   AF-A0A1M6NZW1-F1
#
_cell.length_a   1.000
_cell.length_b   1.000
_cell.length_c   1.000
_cell.angle_alpha   90.00
_cell.angle_beta   90.00
_cell.angle_gamma   90.00
#
_symmetry.space_group_name_H-M   'P 1'
#
loop_
_entity.id
_entity.type
_entity.pdbx_description
1 polymer ?
#
loop_
_entity_poly.entity_id
_entity_poly.type
_entity_poly.pdbx_seq_one_letter_code
_entity_poly.pdbx_strand_id
1 'polypeptide(L)'
;MSLQISPTKVVPTSENWHSSASRSGGAGNQGIEAILQKILRLLQQLASNQNGGSQSGESNGGGSKGHHSHASHHEHKYARDANQDDASSGDNGNRTSANNGAANDPNTHSSKSSASPTDNAHGNKNSGANDRRVSATPTTSTAAPQYVASGPQATPSSTAASSGDHSRETLAAGHGWGAQNGGVTGGSKADAAHVYTVSTREQLLAALGGNNATNGSNATPKIIQIKGNIDLNVDSNGKELAKGDFANEKAQLAHDMLNVGSNTTIIGLGANAGISGGGFNLSNQHNIIVRNLAMTSPFDFFPGKDAEGNPHGRVYSIEAKGTQNLWVDHNTFKDGATPSGAISGDQLDFTDGANYATVSYNQFQSHNKSILIGSSDGMTSDRGKLNVTIDHNLFAGVSQRDPRVRFGNVEVANNLYQDSSSQANRFQYNLGVGVESKITSQNNAFETNGVNEENLVKRFGASGHLTDSGSLVNGRSVNLSSSPTGSGPGAGSIAHLDPTNEVAAIVLAQSGAGKIDLGA
;
A
#
# COMPACT_ATOMS: atom_id res chain seq x y z
N MET A 1 -4.85 63.25 36.86
CA MET A 1 -3.41 63.07 36.57
C MET A 1 -3.28 62.54 35.14
N SER A 2 -2.11 62.79 34.53
CA SER A 2 -1.54 62.36 33.23
C SER A 2 -2.18 61.19 32.45
N LEU A 3 -2.14 61.14 31.10
CA LEU A 3 -2.03 62.16 30.03
C LEU A 3 -2.34 61.47 28.67
N GLN A 4 -2.87 62.18 27.66
CA GLN A 4 -3.11 61.62 26.30
C GLN A 4 -1.94 61.91 25.34
N ILE A 5 -1.55 60.96 24.46
CA ILE A 5 -0.90 61.23 23.16
C ILE A 5 -1.36 60.22 22.09
N SER A 6 -1.54 60.71 20.86
CA SER A 6 -1.61 60.01 19.55
C SER A 6 -1.37 61.08 18.45
N PRO A 7 -1.16 60.78 17.15
CA PRO A 7 -0.93 59.50 16.46
C PRO A 7 0.52 59.45 15.86
N THR A 8 0.87 58.77 14.76
CA THR A 8 0.60 59.18 13.35
C THR A 8 1.08 58.09 12.35
N LYS A 9 0.50 58.08 11.14
CA LYS A 9 0.80 57.16 10.01
C LYS A 9 1.69 57.85 8.96
N VAL A 10 2.69 57.17 8.40
CA VAL A 10 3.57 57.71 7.34
C VAL A 10 3.66 56.74 6.15
N VAL A 11 3.72 57.29 4.94
CA VAL A 11 3.85 56.57 3.65
C VAL A 11 5.11 57.07 2.93
N PRO A 12 6.00 56.21 2.41
CA PRO A 12 7.07 56.63 1.50
C PRO A 12 6.53 56.91 0.09
N THR A 13 6.92 58.03 -0.49
CA THR A 13 6.58 58.42 -1.87
C THR A 13 7.59 57.88 -2.89
N SER A 14 7.13 57.64 -4.12
CA SER A 14 7.98 57.35 -5.28
C SER A 14 8.56 58.61 -5.90
N GLU A 15 9.85 58.61 -6.27
CA GLU A 15 10.31 59.41 -7.42
C GLU A 15 11.59 58.82 -8.05
N ASN A 16 11.87 59.19 -9.31
CA ASN A 16 12.81 58.50 -10.19
C ASN A 16 14.18 59.20 -10.27
N TRP A 17 15.25 58.42 -10.46
CA TRP A 17 16.48 58.89 -11.14
C TRP A 17 17.03 57.81 -12.09
N HIS A 18 17.55 58.23 -13.24
CA HIS A 18 18.05 57.36 -14.31
C HIS A 18 19.59 57.30 -14.34
N SER A 19 20.07 56.18 -14.90
CA SER A 19 21.41 56.00 -15.51
C SER A 19 22.66 56.00 -14.62
N SER A 20 23.41 54.92 -14.70
CA SER A 20 24.73 54.89 -15.39
C SER A 20 25.31 53.47 -15.30
N ALA A 21 26.32 53.16 -16.13
CA ALA A 21 26.97 51.85 -16.12
C ALA A 21 28.49 52.00 -16.18
N SER A 22 29.22 51.37 -15.25
CA SER A 22 30.48 50.66 -15.55
C SER A 22 31.17 50.00 -14.32
N ARG A 23 31.62 48.76 -14.54
CA ARG A 23 32.83 48.09 -14.01
C ARG A 23 33.40 48.47 -12.61
N SER A 24 33.13 47.62 -11.63
CA SER A 24 34.14 46.90 -10.81
C SER A 24 33.45 45.75 -10.04
N GLY A 25 34.12 44.69 -9.55
CA GLY A 25 35.54 44.34 -9.71
C GLY A 25 36.03 43.21 -8.80
N GLY A 26 35.54 41.97 -8.95
CA GLY A 26 36.25 40.75 -8.54
C GLY A 26 36.27 40.34 -7.06
N ALA A 27 35.28 39.53 -6.63
CA ALA A 27 35.43 38.51 -5.58
C ALA A 27 34.32 37.46 -5.73
N GLY A 28 34.65 36.18 -5.95
CA GLY A 28 33.63 35.12 -6.14
C GLY A 28 34.16 33.79 -6.67
N ASN A 29 34.56 33.73 -7.95
CA ASN A 29 34.77 32.44 -8.64
C ASN A 29 36.06 31.67 -8.28
N GLN A 30 37.03 32.27 -7.59
CA GLN A 30 38.31 31.59 -7.28
C GLN A 30 38.15 30.37 -6.36
N GLY A 31 37.10 30.31 -5.53
CA GLY A 31 36.83 29.13 -4.69
C GLY A 31 36.42 27.90 -5.51
N ILE A 32 35.60 28.09 -6.55
CA ILE A 32 35.05 26.99 -7.37
C ILE A 32 36.14 26.41 -8.28
N GLU A 33 36.94 27.25 -8.93
CA GLU A 33 38.15 26.86 -9.68
C GLU A 33 39.09 25.99 -8.82
N ALA A 34 39.39 26.44 -7.59
CA ALA A 34 40.30 25.71 -6.69
C ALA A 34 39.75 24.33 -6.24
N ILE A 35 38.43 24.19 -6.12
CA ILE A 35 37.76 22.92 -5.80
C ILE A 35 37.82 21.98 -7.01
N LEU A 36 37.49 22.46 -8.21
CA LEU A 36 37.54 21.66 -9.44
C LEU A 36 38.97 21.17 -9.75
N GLN A 37 39.97 22.03 -9.58
CA GLN A 37 41.39 21.65 -9.71
C GLN A 37 41.84 20.60 -8.69
N LYS A 38 41.30 20.60 -7.45
CA LYS A 38 41.55 19.52 -6.47
C LYS A 38 40.92 18.21 -6.89
N ILE A 39 39.66 18.22 -7.34
CA ILE A 39 38.95 17.02 -7.80
C ILE A 39 39.68 16.38 -9.00
N LEU A 40 40.11 17.19 -9.97
CA LEU A 40 40.82 16.70 -11.16
C LEU A 40 42.13 16.00 -10.80
N ARG A 41 42.90 16.54 -9.84
CA ARG A 41 44.14 15.91 -9.35
C ARG A 41 43.90 14.61 -8.60
N LEU A 42 42.84 14.52 -7.79
CA LEU A 42 42.46 13.29 -7.10
C LEU A 42 42.09 12.17 -8.08
N LEU A 43 41.33 12.49 -9.13
CA LEU A 43 40.99 11.54 -10.19
C LEU A 43 42.24 11.06 -10.96
N GLN A 44 43.19 11.97 -11.23
CA GLN A 44 44.47 11.61 -11.85
C GLN A 44 45.33 10.69 -10.95
N GLN A 45 45.38 10.94 -9.64
CA GLN A 45 46.11 10.08 -8.69
C GLN A 45 45.49 8.68 -8.56
N LEU A 46 44.16 8.60 -8.57
CA LEU A 46 43.44 7.31 -8.56
C LEU A 46 43.73 6.50 -9.84
N ALA A 47 43.81 7.16 -11.00
CA ALA A 47 44.17 6.51 -12.25
C ALA A 47 45.63 5.98 -12.27
N SER A 48 46.58 6.69 -11.65
CA SER A 48 47.98 6.22 -11.58
C SER A 48 48.20 5.03 -10.65
N ASN A 49 47.37 4.84 -9.62
CA ASN A 49 47.55 3.77 -8.62
C ASN A 49 47.16 2.36 -9.10
N GLN A 50 46.61 2.21 -10.31
CA GLN A 50 46.24 0.89 -10.88
C GLN A 50 47.38 0.18 -11.64
N ASN A 51 48.59 0.77 -11.72
CA ASN A 51 49.68 0.30 -12.59
C ASN A 51 51.05 0.13 -11.89
N GLY A 52 51.08 -0.09 -10.57
CA GLY A 52 52.32 -0.18 -9.78
C GLY A 52 52.41 -1.41 -8.86
N GLY A 53 53.03 -2.49 -9.33
CA GLY A 53 53.35 -3.67 -8.52
C GLY A 53 54.01 -4.78 -9.33
N SER A 54 55.28 -5.10 -9.06
CA SER A 54 56.08 -5.98 -9.93
C SER A 54 57.02 -6.93 -9.18
N GLN A 55 57.02 -8.20 -9.61
CA GLN A 55 58.05 -9.24 -9.47
C GLN A 55 58.44 -9.77 -8.08
N SER A 56 58.29 -11.08 -7.90
CA SER A 56 59.44 -12.02 -7.84
C SER A 56 58.96 -13.48 -7.99
N GLY A 57 59.78 -14.37 -8.57
CA GLY A 57 59.50 -15.81 -8.70
C GLY A 57 59.64 -16.37 -10.13
N GLU A 58 60.60 -17.27 -10.33
CA GLU A 58 60.85 -18.01 -11.58
C GLU A 58 60.14 -19.39 -11.53
N SER A 59 60.03 -20.25 -12.55
CA SER A 59 60.79 -20.41 -13.81
C SER A 59 60.01 -21.24 -14.86
N ASN A 60 60.47 -21.23 -16.13
CA ASN A 60 60.23 -22.20 -17.22
C ASN A 60 58.77 -22.54 -17.67
N GLY A 61 58.43 -22.56 -18.97
CA GLY A 61 59.20 -22.20 -20.16
C GLY A 61 58.54 -22.74 -21.46
N GLY A 62 58.75 -22.07 -22.60
CA GLY A 62 58.27 -22.50 -23.93
C GLY A 62 57.70 -21.36 -24.79
N GLY A 63 58.05 -21.31 -26.09
CA GLY A 63 57.56 -20.31 -27.04
C GLY A 63 56.39 -20.80 -27.93
N SER A 64 55.98 -20.11 -28.99
CA SER A 64 56.48 -18.83 -29.53
C SER A 64 55.49 -18.17 -30.52
N LYS A 65 55.54 -16.83 -30.63
CA LYS A 65 55.11 -15.97 -31.77
C LYS A 65 53.62 -15.91 -32.16
N GLY A 66 53.10 -14.68 -32.22
CA GLY A 66 51.84 -14.29 -32.88
C GLY A 66 51.59 -12.80 -32.65
N HIS A 67 51.35 -12.00 -33.70
CA HIS A 67 51.37 -10.52 -33.65
C HIS A 67 50.03 -9.89 -34.05
N HIS A 68 49.63 -8.82 -33.33
CA HIS A 68 48.62 -7.80 -33.72
C HIS A 68 47.14 -8.29 -33.88
N SER A 69 46.09 -7.49 -33.67
CA SER A 69 45.92 -6.12 -33.10
C SER A 69 44.45 -5.84 -32.75
N HIS A 70 44.20 -4.82 -31.90
CA HIS A 70 43.09 -3.82 -31.91
C HIS A 70 41.76 -4.12 -32.67
N ALA A 71 40.57 -3.75 -32.17
CA ALA A 71 40.17 -3.11 -30.90
C ALA A 71 38.63 -3.07 -30.72
N SER A 72 38.19 -2.65 -29.52
CA SER A 72 37.00 -1.80 -29.21
C SER A 72 35.56 -2.26 -29.50
N HIS A 73 34.72 -1.99 -28.49
CA HIS A 73 33.27 -1.79 -28.49
C HIS A 73 32.34 -3.01 -28.68
N HIS A 74 31.48 -3.20 -27.68
CA HIS A 74 30.15 -3.79 -27.84
C HIS A 74 29.11 -2.88 -27.17
N GLU A 75 28.09 -2.51 -27.92
CA GLU A 75 26.86 -1.91 -27.41
C GLU A 75 25.67 -2.69 -27.99
N HIS A 76 24.53 -2.64 -27.29
CA HIS A 76 23.18 -2.91 -27.80
C HIS A 76 22.82 -4.29 -28.42
N LYS A 77 21.97 -4.98 -27.64
CA LYS A 77 20.58 -5.39 -27.98
C LYS A 77 20.29 -6.53 -28.97
N TYR A 78 19.36 -7.36 -28.49
CA TYR A 78 18.21 -7.98 -29.17
C TYR A 78 18.35 -9.26 -30.00
N ALA A 79 17.28 -10.04 -29.80
CA ALA A 79 16.63 -10.97 -30.73
C ALA A 79 17.18 -12.39 -30.89
N ARG A 80 16.23 -13.25 -31.27
CA ARG A 80 16.37 -14.67 -31.57
C ARG A 80 16.85 -14.80 -33.03
N ASP A 81 17.45 -15.93 -33.37
CA ASP A 81 16.67 -16.95 -34.08
C ASP A 81 17.33 -18.33 -33.93
N ALA A 82 16.62 -19.37 -34.34
CA ALA A 82 17.04 -20.76 -34.21
C ALA A 82 17.70 -21.27 -35.51
N ASN A 83 18.48 -22.35 -35.39
CA ASN A 83 18.54 -23.35 -36.45
C ASN A 83 18.61 -24.76 -35.86
N GLN A 84 18.33 -25.77 -36.68
CA GLN A 84 18.22 -27.18 -36.30
C GLN A 84 19.54 -27.96 -36.51
N ASP A 85 19.41 -29.29 -36.62
CA ASP A 85 20.37 -30.31 -37.07
C ASP A 85 21.33 -30.87 -35.98
N ASP A 86 21.45 -32.19 -35.77
CA ASP A 86 20.59 -33.31 -36.17
C ASP A 86 20.87 -34.58 -35.29
N ALA A 87 20.05 -35.62 -35.47
CA ALA A 87 20.38 -37.05 -35.33
C ALA A 87 20.63 -37.70 -33.95
N SER A 88 19.52 -38.23 -33.39
CA SER A 88 19.41 -39.64 -32.91
C SER A 88 20.06 -40.02 -31.54
N SER A 89 19.73 -41.15 -30.89
CA SER A 89 18.89 -42.31 -31.25
C SER A 89 18.31 -43.01 -30.00
N GLY A 90 17.27 -43.86 -30.19
CA GLY A 90 16.83 -44.89 -29.23
C GLY A 90 15.75 -44.51 -28.20
N ASP A 91 14.73 -45.33 -27.89
CA ASP A 91 13.72 -46.11 -28.65
C ASP A 91 12.98 -47.06 -27.67
N ASN A 92 11.77 -47.52 -28.03
CA ASN A 92 10.82 -48.37 -27.27
C ASN A 92 10.24 -47.77 -25.97
N GLY A 93 8.97 -47.96 -25.63
CA GLY A 93 7.82 -48.62 -26.29
C GLY A 93 6.56 -48.34 -25.43
N ASN A 94 5.30 -48.55 -25.81
CA ASN A 94 4.63 -49.41 -26.80
C ASN A 94 3.23 -48.75 -27.04
N ARG A 95 2.71 -48.49 -28.24
CA ARG A 95 1.81 -49.35 -29.08
C ARG A 95 0.90 -50.31 -28.27
N THR A 96 -0.37 -50.57 -28.63
CA THR A 96 -1.10 -50.54 -29.92
C THR A 96 -2.39 -49.68 -29.85
N SER A 97 -2.92 -49.04 -30.90
CA SER A 97 -3.34 -49.51 -32.25
C SER A 97 -4.56 -50.47 -32.20
N ALA A 98 -5.58 -50.46 -33.07
CA ALA A 98 -5.91 -49.72 -34.32
C ALA A 98 -7.47 -49.59 -34.40
N ASN A 99 -8.21 -49.00 -35.36
CA ASN A 99 -8.08 -48.15 -36.58
C ASN A 99 -9.53 -47.61 -36.85
N ASN A 100 -9.98 -46.83 -37.86
CA ASN A 100 -9.52 -46.18 -39.11
C ASN A 100 -10.55 -45.03 -39.42
N GLY A 101 -10.50 -44.18 -40.46
CA GLY A 101 -9.49 -43.90 -41.50
C GLY A 101 -10.07 -43.10 -42.69
N ALA A 102 -9.24 -42.23 -43.31
CA ALA A 102 -9.44 -41.49 -44.58
C ALA A 102 -10.54 -40.38 -44.67
N ALA A 103 -10.41 -39.29 -45.44
CA ALA A 103 -9.23 -38.62 -46.05
C ALA A 103 -9.57 -37.20 -46.62
N ASN A 104 -8.54 -36.37 -46.86
CA ASN A 104 -8.45 -35.20 -47.78
C ASN A 104 -9.30 -33.91 -47.53
N ASP A 105 -8.74 -32.93 -46.80
CA ASP A 105 -8.01 -31.72 -47.30
C ASP A 105 -8.33 -31.15 -48.72
N PRO A 106 -8.10 -29.84 -49.08
CA PRO A 106 -7.72 -28.65 -48.28
C PRO A 106 -8.54 -27.34 -48.55
N ASN A 107 -8.12 -26.24 -47.89
CA ASN A 107 -7.84 -24.91 -48.46
C ASN A 107 -8.70 -23.66 -48.07
N THR A 108 -7.97 -22.54 -48.08
CA THR A 108 -8.06 -21.20 -47.45
C THR A 108 -9.06 -20.15 -48.01
N HIS A 109 -9.10 -18.98 -47.34
CA HIS A 109 -9.63 -17.66 -47.76
C HIS A 109 -11.16 -17.51 -47.94
N SER A 110 -11.90 -16.70 -47.17
CA SER A 110 -11.95 -15.20 -47.23
C SER A 110 -13.31 -14.75 -46.61
N SER A 111 -13.66 -13.49 -46.30
CA SER A 111 -12.91 -12.26 -45.95
C SER A 111 -13.84 -11.19 -45.31
N LYS A 112 -13.24 -10.25 -44.54
CA LYS A 112 -13.64 -8.83 -44.29
C LYS A 112 -15.09 -8.44 -43.87
N SER A 113 -15.12 -7.52 -42.89
CA SER A 113 -16.15 -6.49 -42.61
C SER A 113 -17.45 -6.98 -41.91
N SER A 114 -18.24 -6.13 -41.23
CA SER A 114 -18.18 -4.66 -41.11
C SER A 114 -18.73 -4.12 -39.76
N ALA A 115 -18.41 -2.84 -39.48
CA ALA A 115 -19.18 -1.83 -38.73
C ALA A 115 -19.66 -2.06 -37.27
N SER A 116 -19.35 -1.08 -36.41
CA SER A 116 -20.18 -0.70 -35.25
C SER A 116 -21.48 -0.01 -35.69
N PRO A 117 -22.44 0.16 -34.77
CA PRO A 117 -23.06 1.48 -34.60
C PRO A 117 -22.86 2.05 -33.20
N THR A 118 -23.15 3.35 -33.04
CA THR A 118 -22.93 4.12 -31.80
C THR A 118 -24.24 4.42 -31.06
N ASP A 119 -24.08 4.98 -29.86
CA ASP A 119 -25.03 5.86 -29.14
C ASP A 119 -26.47 5.40 -28.87
N ASN A 120 -26.82 5.39 -27.58
CA ASN A 120 -27.74 6.45 -27.14
C ASN A 120 -27.59 6.78 -25.64
N ALA A 121 -27.71 8.07 -25.32
CA ALA A 121 -27.76 8.57 -23.95
C ALA A 121 -29.16 9.12 -23.65
N HIS A 122 -29.70 8.82 -22.47
CA HIS A 122 -30.96 9.46 -22.01
C HIS A 122 -30.66 10.59 -21.03
N GLY A 123 -31.12 11.79 -21.37
CA GLY A 123 -30.80 13.02 -20.67
C GLY A 123 -31.78 13.40 -19.54
N ASN A 124 -31.24 14.10 -18.54
CA ASN A 124 -31.99 14.83 -17.52
C ASN A 124 -32.57 16.14 -18.10
N LYS A 125 -33.82 16.51 -17.75
CA LYS A 125 -34.22 17.93 -17.63
C LYS A 125 -35.50 18.19 -16.79
N ASN A 126 -35.24 18.56 -15.52
CA ASN A 126 -35.64 19.85 -14.91
C ASN A 126 -37.06 20.11 -14.33
N SER A 127 -37.03 20.77 -13.16
CA SER A 127 -37.98 21.76 -12.59
C SER A 127 -39.44 21.39 -12.28
N GLY A 128 -39.85 21.66 -11.03
CA GLY A 128 -41.26 21.74 -10.62
C GLY A 128 -41.42 21.85 -9.09
N ALA A 129 -41.48 23.06 -8.54
CA ALA A 129 -41.77 23.27 -7.12
C ALA A 129 -43.28 23.30 -6.87
N ASN A 130 -43.74 22.74 -5.75
CA ASN A 130 -45.04 23.13 -5.18
C ASN A 130 -45.09 22.90 -3.67
N ASP A 131 -45.62 23.87 -2.93
CA ASP A 131 -45.79 23.84 -1.48
C ASP A 131 -47.14 23.19 -1.13
N ARG A 132 -47.17 22.31 -0.12
CA ARG A 132 -48.40 21.88 0.56
C ARG A 132 -48.12 21.29 1.94
N ARG A 133 -48.33 22.12 2.96
CA ARG A 133 -48.65 21.68 4.33
C ARG A 133 -49.75 20.61 4.33
N VAL A 134 -49.50 19.49 5.01
CA VAL A 134 -50.54 18.74 5.74
C VAL A 134 -49.97 18.39 7.10
N SER A 135 -50.69 18.72 8.18
CA SER A 135 -50.33 18.32 9.54
C SER A 135 -51.11 17.07 9.93
N ALA A 136 -50.40 16.06 10.44
CA ALA A 136 -50.99 14.90 11.10
C ALA A 136 -50.20 14.59 12.38
N THR A 137 -50.89 14.18 13.43
CA THR A 137 -50.35 13.98 14.79
C THR A 137 -49.61 12.65 14.95
N PRO A 138 -48.70 12.54 15.95
CA PRO A 138 -47.91 11.33 16.15
C PRO A 138 -48.76 10.18 16.71
N THR A 139 -48.63 8.99 16.11
CA THR A 139 -49.10 7.73 16.70
C THR A 139 -48.03 7.13 17.62
N THR A 140 -48.48 6.41 18.65
CA THR A 140 -47.66 6.01 19.79
C THR A 140 -46.71 4.85 19.51
N SER A 141 -45.55 4.89 20.17
CA SER A 141 -44.60 3.78 20.31
C SER A 141 -45.30 2.45 20.65
N THR A 142 -44.87 1.39 19.96
CA THR A 142 -44.97 0.00 20.43
C THR A 142 -43.55 -0.49 20.74
N ALA A 143 -43.38 -1.16 21.89
CA ALA A 143 -42.07 -1.45 22.45
C ALA A 143 -41.33 -2.60 21.73
N ALA A 144 -40.01 -2.46 21.57
CA ALA A 144 -39.14 -3.58 21.26
C ALA A 144 -39.03 -4.54 22.47
N PRO A 145 -38.97 -5.87 22.27
CA PRO A 145 -38.86 -6.82 23.37
C PRO A 145 -37.47 -6.73 24.04
N GLN A 146 -37.46 -6.39 25.33
CA GLN A 146 -36.26 -6.46 26.17
C GLN A 146 -35.90 -7.93 26.45
N TYR A 147 -34.85 -8.45 25.82
CA TYR A 147 -34.36 -9.80 26.11
C TYR A 147 -33.39 -9.79 27.30
N VAL A 148 -33.88 -10.10 28.49
CA VAL A 148 -33.12 -10.02 29.74
C VAL A 148 -32.26 -11.28 29.92
N ALA A 149 -31.08 -11.31 29.31
CA ALA A 149 -30.13 -12.41 29.42
C ALA A 149 -29.33 -12.36 30.74
N SER A 150 -29.93 -12.83 31.84
CA SER A 150 -29.25 -12.96 33.14
C SER A 150 -28.33 -14.19 33.18
N GLY A 151 -27.13 -14.07 32.59
CA GLY A 151 -26.02 -15.02 32.73
C GLY A 151 -24.96 -14.53 33.75
N PRO A 152 -24.11 -15.42 34.29
CA PRO A 152 -23.05 -15.02 35.21
C PRO A 152 -22.02 -14.14 34.48
N GLN A 153 -21.76 -12.95 35.02
CA GLN A 153 -20.73 -12.04 34.52
C GLN A 153 -19.34 -12.66 34.77
N ALA A 154 -18.82 -13.38 33.77
CA ALA A 154 -17.42 -13.74 33.71
C ALA A 154 -16.61 -12.44 33.55
N THR A 155 -16.04 -11.94 34.65
CA THR A 155 -15.07 -10.86 34.59
C THR A 155 -13.88 -11.34 33.75
N PRO A 156 -13.55 -10.72 32.60
CA PRO A 156 -12.31 -11.06 31.91
C PRO A 156 -11.16 -10.81 32.88
N SER A 157 -10.32 -11.81 33.08
CA SER A 157 -9.18 -11.71 34.00
C SER A 157 -8.25 -10.64 33.46
N SER A 158 -8.23 -9.47 34.09
CA SER A 158 -7.30 -8.40 33.78
C SER A 158 -5.90 -8.79 34.25
N THR A 159 -5.26 -9.71 33.50
CA THR A 159 -3.80 -9.88 33.51
C THR A 159 -3.22 -8.50 33.27
N ALA A 160 -2.52 -7.98 34.27
CA ALA A 160 -2.08 -6.59 34.29
C ALA A 160 -1.31 -6.26 33.00
N ALA A 161 -1.63 -5.10 32.41
CA ALA A 161 -0.91 -4.60 31.24
C ALA A 161 0.59 -4.58 31.58
N SER A 162 1.38 -5.36 30.86
CA SER A 162 2.83 -5.31 30.97
C SER A 162 3.27 -3.95 30.46
N SER A 163 3.87 -3.13 31.34
CA SER A 163 4.41 -1.81 31.01
C SER A 163 5.69 -1.93 30.17
N GLY A 164 5.56 -2.55 28.99
CA GLY A 164 6.64 -2.86 28.07
C GLY A 164 6.86 -1.76 27.05
N ASP A 165 8.04 -1.76 26.42
CA ASP A 165 8.31 -0.95 25.25
C ASP A 165 7.57 -1.53 24.04
N HIS A 166 6.30 -1.16 23.87
CA HIS A 166 5.45 -1.54 22.73
C HIS A 166 6.07 -1.17 21.36
N SER A 167 7.05 -0.26 21.30
CA SER A 167 7.78 0.05 20.06
C SER A 167 8.79 -1.03 19.66
N ARG A 168 9.09 -1.98 20.56
CA ARG A 168 9.92 -3.18 20.35
C ARG A 168 9.13 -4.48 20.24
N GLU A 169 7.80 -4.42 20.32
CA GLU A 169 6.96 -5.60 20.11
C GLU A 169 7.15 -6.20 18.71
N THR A 170 6.99 -7.51 18.64
CA THR A 170 7.11 -8.32 17.44
C THR A 170 5.81 -9.08 17.25
N LEU A 171 5.44 -9.38 16.01
CA LEU A 171 4.26 -10.21 15.71
C LEU A 171 4.38 -11.55 16.44
N ALA A 172 3.30 -11.98 17.11
CA ALA A 172 3.30 -13.19 17.92
C ALA A 172 3.53 -14.44 17.06
N ALA A 173 4.27 -15.41 17.61
CA ALA A 173 4.52 -16.68 16.92
C ALA A 173 3.18 -17.39 16.62
N GLY A 174 2.94 -17.67 15.33
CA GLY A 174 1.68 -18.22 14.83
C GLY A 174 0.66 -17.20 14.33
N HIS A 175 0.71 -15.92 14.70
CA HIS A 175 -0.35 -14.94 14.34
C HIS A 175 -0.36 -14.60 12.84
N GLY A 176 -1.14 -15.39 12.09
CA GLY A 176 -1.36 -15.24 10.66
C GLY A 176 -0.12 -15.50 9.78
N TRP A 177 -0.25 -15.18 8.50
CA TRP A 177 0.81 -15.38 7.50
C TRP A 177 2.07 -14.54 7.75
N GLY A 178 1.98 -13.41 8.46
CA GLY A 178 3.14 -12.62 8.86
C GLY A 178 4.11 -13.37 9.78
N ALA A 179 3.61 -14.30 10.60
CA ALA A 179 4.42 -15.07 11.54
C ALA A 179 5.25 -16.19 10.86
N GLN A 180 4.99 -16.48 9.59
CA GLN A 180 5.74 -17.46 8.79
C GLN A 180 7.07 -16.87 8.29
N ASN A 181 7.92 -17.67 7.63
CA ASN A 181 9.17 -17.21 6.98
C ASN A 181 10.15 -16.45 7.91
N GLY A 182 10.14 -16.75 9.21
CA GLY A 182 10.96 -16.07 10.23
C GLY A 182 10.24 -15.00 11.04
N GLY A 183 8.97 -14.70 10.73
CA GLY A 183 8.12 -13.79 11.47
C GLY A 183 8.37 -12.31 11.19
N VAL A 184 7.63 -11.43 11.89
CA VAL A 184 7.82 -9.98 11.82
C VAL A 184 8.36 -9.46 13.16
N THR A 185 9.58 -8.96 13.14
CA THR A 185 10.28 -8.36 14.28
C THR A 185 10.59 -6.87 14.11
N GLY A 186 10.37 -6.32 12.91
CA GLY A 186 10.55 -4.90 12.59
C GLY A 186 11.89 -4.34 13.04
N GLY A 187 11.82 -3.21 13.73
CA GLY A 187 12.92 -2.51 14.36
C GLY A 187 13.27 -2.94 15.78
N SER A 188 12.68 -4.01 16.33
CA SER A 188 12.84 -4.41 17.76
C SER A 188 14.30 -4.51 18.24
N LYS A 189 15.23 -4.79 17.31
CA LYS A 189 16.69 -4.88 17.54
C LYS A 189 17.46 -3.54 17.37
N ALA A 190 16.78 -2.42 17.20
CA ALA A 190 17.41 -1.11 17.09
C ALA A 190 18.22 -0.74 18.34
N ASP A 191 19.45 -0.29 18.16
CA ASP A 191 20.23 0.34 19.22
C ASP A 191 19.68 1.73 19.58
N ALA A 192 20.22 2.35 20.63
CA ALA A 192 19.73 3.63 21.15
C ALA A 192 19.94 4.84 20.21
N ALA A 193 20.79 4.74 19.19
CA ALA A 193 20.95 5.79 18.16
C ALA A 193 19.99 5.61 16.97
N HIS A 194 19.32 4.45 16.88
CA HIS A 194 18.32 4.11 15.86
C HIS A 194 16.88 4.03 16.40
N VAL A 195 16.63 4.61 17.59
CA VAL A 195 15.29 4.93 18.08
C VAL A 195 15.07 6.43 17.93
N TYR A 196 14.10 6.82 17.12
CA TYR A 196 13.80 8.21 16.78
C TYR A 196 12.40 8.59 17.24
N THR A 197 12.24 9.75 17.88
CA THR A 197 10.92 10.39 18.03
C THR A 197 10.83 11.55 17.04
N VAL A 198 9.77 11.56 16.22
CA VAL A 198 9.63 12.50 15.09
C VAL A 198 8.25 13.16 15.10
N SER A 199 8.20 14.45 14.78
CA SER A 199 6.97 15.26 14.73
C SER A 199 6.91 16.21 13.51
N THR A 200 7.86 16.12 12.59
CA THR A 200 7.83 16.81 11.29
C THR A 200 8.26 15.89 10.16
N ARG A 201 7.95 16.28 8.92
CA ARG A 201 8.30 15.56 7.70
C ARG A 201 9.82 15.36 7.59
N GLU A 202 10.59 16.38 7.92
CA GLU A 202 12.06 16.40 7.84
C GLU A 202 12.68 15.45 8.86
N GLN A 203 12.11 15.38 10.06
CA GLN A 203 12.53 14.45 11.10
C GLN A 203 12.23 12.99 10.71
N LEU A 204 11.04 12.72 10.17
CA LEU A 204 10.66 11.40 9.65
C LEU A 204 11.55 10.99 8.47
N LEU A 205 11.78 11.89 7.52
CA LEU A 205 12.69 11.68 6.38
C LEU A 205 14.11 11.38 6.84
N ALA A 206 14.62 12.10 7.84
CA ALA A 206 15.93 11.86 8.46
C ALA A 206 16.02 10.49 9.14
N ALA A 207 15.04 10.14 9.98
CA ALA A 207 14.97 8.85 10.68
C ALA A 207 14.93 7.64 9.72
N LEU A 208 14.31 7.79 8.54
CA LEU A 208 14.30 6.78 7.49
C LEU A 208 15.64 6.64 6.74
N GLY A 209 16.52 7.66 6.78
CA GLY A 209 17.83 7.66 6.10
C GLY A 209 18.23 9.00 5.44
N GLY A 210 17.43 10.05 5.54
CA GLY A 210 17.75 11.42 5.10
C GLY A 210 17.56 11.73 3.61
N ASN A 211 17.35 10.73 2.75
CA ASN A 211 17.08 10.93 1.32
C ASN A 211 16.09 9.90 0.81
N ASN A 212 14.88 10.35 0.46
CA ASN A 212 13.78 9.47 0.11
C ASN A 212 14.14 8.48 -1.01
N ALA A 213 14.93 8.91 -2.01
CA ALA A 213 15.34 8.06 -3.13
C ALA A 213 16.26 6.89 -2.73
N THR A 214 16.86 6.92 -1.53
CA THR A 214 17.79 5.89 -1.02
C THR A 214 17.35 5.25 0.30
N ASN A 215 16.33 5.78 0.99
CA ASN A 215 15.84 5.25 2.27
C ASN A 215 15.42 3.77 2.19
N GLY A 216 14.89 3.32 1.04
CA GLY A 216 14.57 1.89 0.79
C GLY A 216 15.78 0.94 0.78
N SER A 217 17.02 1.46 0.83
CA SER A 217 18.25 0.66 1.02
C SER A 217 18.76 0.66 2.47
N ASN A 218 18.14 1.43 3.37
CA ASN A 218 18.54 1.54 4.78
C ASN A 218 17.96 0.36 5.60
N ALA A 219 18.62 -0.79 5.52
CA ALA A 219 18.22 -2.02 6.22
C ALA A 219 18.63 -2.09 7.71
N THR A 220 19.21 -1.02 8.28
CA THR A 220 19.59 -0.97 9.71
C THR A 220 18.36 -1.07 10.60
N PRO A 221 18.33 -1.96 11.63
CA PRO A 221 17.22 -2.05 12.57
C PRO A 221 16.91 -0.69 13.21
N LYS A 222 15.69 -0.16 12.99
CA LYS A 222 15.31 1.19 13.45
C LYS A 222 13.86 1.27 13.93
N ILE A 223 13.62 2.11 14.93
CA ILE A 223 12.29 2.40 15.50
C ILE A 223 11.99 3.87 15.29
N ILE A 224 10.84 4.18 14.71
CA ILE A 224 10.39 5.54 14.40
C ILE A 224 9.07 5.79 15.12
N GLN A 225 9.14 6.55 16.20
CA GLN A 225 8.00 6.96 17.03
C GLN A 225 7.44 8.29 16.51
N ILE A 226 6.29 8.25 15.85
CA ILE A 226 5.62 9.44 15.32
C ILE A 226 4.85 10.14 16.46
N LYS A 227 4.99 11.46 16.61
CA LYS A 227 4.30 12.26 17.64
C LYS A 227 3.42 13.33 16.99
N GLY A 228 2.11 13.17 17.10
CA GLY A 228 1.11 13.98 16.39
C GLY A 228 1.00 13.61 14.91
N ASN A 229 0.19 14.35 14.16
CA ASN A 229 0.05 14.15 12.72
C ASN A 229 1.18 14.85 11.95
N ILE A 230 1.95 14.09 11.17
CA ILE A 230 2.96 14.62 10.26
C ILE A 230 2.36 14.72 8.86
N ASP A 231 2.20 15.95 8.36
CA ASP A 231 1.83 16.13 6.95
C ASP A 231 3.04 15.92 6.03
N LEU A 232 2.83 15.19 4.93
CA LEU A 232 3.88 14.82 3.98
C LEU A 232 3.87 15.69 2.72
N ASN A 233 2.76 16.38 2.44
CA ASN A 233 2.60 17.34 1.35
C ASN A 233 3.09 18.76 1.76
N VAL A 234 4.25 18.84 2.44
CA VAL A 234 4.85 20.12 2.88
C VAL A 234 6.30 20.27 2.41
N ASP A 235 6.71 21.52 2.16
CA ASP A 235 8.11 21.86 1.90
C ASP A 235 8.98 21.71 3.16
N SER A 236 10.30 21.90 3.01
CA SER A 236 11.27 21.79 4.12
C SER A 236 11.11 22.84 5.24
N ASN A 237 10.14 23.75 5.12
CA ASN A 237 9.79 24.77 6.11
C ASN A 237 8.41 24.49 6.75
N GLY A 238 7.73 23.40 6.37
CA GLY A 238 6.38 23.06 6.81
C GLY A 238 5.26 23.80 6.06
N LYS A 239 5.53 24.42 4.91
CA LYS A 239 4.49 25.04 4.05
C LYS A 239 3.85 23.97 3.16
N GLU A 240 2.52 23.87 3.21
CA GLU A 240 1.70 23.05 2.29
C GLU A 240 2.06 23.29 0.81
N LEU A 241 2.16 22.21 0.05
CA LEU A 241 2.44 22.20 -1.38
C LEU A 241 1.14 22.09 -2.19
N ALA A 242 1.07 22.82 -3.30
CA ALA A 242 -0.02 22.73 -4.25
C ALA A 242 0.44 22.01 -5.53
N LYS A 243 -0.52 21.59 -6.37
CA LYS A 243 -0.27 21.02 -7.71
C LYS A 243 0.77 21.80 -8.55
N GLY A 244 0.85 23.11 -8.40
CA GLY A 244 1.80 23.96 -9.12
C GLY A 244 3.25 23.88 -8.64
N ASP A 245 3.49 23.43 -7.41
CA ASP A 245 4.83 23.22 -6.85
C ASP A 245 5.47 21.92 -7.37
N PHE A 246 4.66 20.97 -7.87
CA PHE A 246 5.12 19.71 -8.46
C PHE A 246 5.20 19.77 -9.98
N ALA A 247 6.37 19.43 -10.55
CA ALA A 247 6.57 19.44 -12.01
C ALA A 247 5.77 18.36 -12.76
N ASN A 248 5.31 17.31 -12.07
CA ASN A 248 4.48 16.20 -12.57
C ASN A 248 4.22 15.19 -11.44
N GLU A 249 3.36 14.21 -11.70
CA GLU A 249 3.05 13.05 -10.87
C GLU A 249 4.29 12.36 -10.26
N LYS A 250 5.36 12.13 -11.04
CA LYS A 250 6.59 11.49 -10.53
C LYS A 250 7.31 12.38 -9.50
N ALA A 251 7.24 13.70 -9.65
CA ALA A 251 7.79 14.63 -8.66
C ALA A 251 6.97 14.59 -7.36
N GLN A 252 5.65 14.48 -7.43
CA GLN A 252 4.80 14.29 -6.26
C GLN A 252 5.08 12.94 -5.58
N LEU A 253 5.07 11.83 -6.33
CA LEU A 253 5.34 10.49 -5.78
C LEU A 253 6.72 10.39 -5.11
N ALA A 254 7.74 11.04 -5.66
CA ALA A 254 9.08 11.08 -5.05
C ALA A 254 9.15 11.93 -3.76
N HIS A 255 8.12 12.72 -3.47
CA HIS A 255 8.03 13.62 -2.32
C HIS A 255 7.11 13.08 -1.21
N ASP A 256 5.92 12.61 -1.59
CA ASP A 256 4.84 12.26 -0.65
C ASP A 256 4.83 10.76 -0.28
N MET A 257 5.30 9.88 -1.18
CA MET A 257 5.48 8.45 -0.86
C MET A 257 6.88 8.23 -0.28
N LEU A 258 6.96 8.11 1.04
CA LEU A 258 8.21 7.87 1.75
C LEU A 258 8.63 6.40 1.65
N ASN A 259 9.76 6.14 1.02
CA ASN A 259 10.36 4.82 0.96
C ASN A 259 10.87 4.41 2.34
N VAL A 260 10.45 3.25 2.82
CA VAL A 260 10.89 2.69 4.10
C VAL A 260 11.87 1.55 3.85
N GLY A 261 13.00 1.53 4.56
CA GLY A 261 13.95 0.43 4.51
C GLY A 261 13.55 -0.75 5.40
N SER A 262 14.08 -1.93 5.10
CA SER A 262 13.86 -3.17 5.85
C SER A 262 14.28 -3.06 7.32
N ASN A 263 13.75 -3.96 8.18
CA ASN A 263 13.99 -3.96 9.64
C ASN A 263 13.55 -2.66 10.33
N THR A 264 12.35 -2.16 10.00
CA THR A 264 11.82 -0.90 10.55
C THR A 264 10.52 -1.14 11.32
N THR A 265 10.41 -0.55 12.53
CA THR A 265 9.13 -0.32 13.20
C THR A 265 8.77 1.15 13.09
N ILE A 266 7.57 1.46 12.57
CA ILE A 266 6.96 2.78 12.67
C ILE A 266 5.78 2.67 13.63
N ILE A 267 5.73 3.49 14.68
CA ILE A 267 4.66 3.46 15.68
C ILE A 267 4.21 4.87 16.08
N GLY A 268 2.90 5.11 16.19
CA GLY A 268 2.36 6.40 16.62
C GLY A 268 2.27 6.52 18.15
N LEU A 269 2.80 7.60 18.74
CA LEU A 269 2.68 7.92 20.16
C LEU A 269 1.32 8.56 20.49
N GLY A 270 0.39 7.74 20.96
CA GLY A 270 -0.96 8.15 21.35
C GLY A 270 -1.94 8.30 20.17
N ALA A 271 -3.22 8.46 20.48
CA ALA A 271 -4.34 8.34 19.52
C ALA A 271 -4.33 9.28 18.30
N ASN A 272 -3.59 10.39 18.38
CA ASN A 272 -3.51 11.41 17.33
C ASN A 272 -2.16 11.41 16.58
N ALA A 273 -1.33 10.39 16.79
CA ALA A 273 -0.09 10.23 16.02
C ALA A 273 -0.38 9.58 14.66
N GLY A 274 0.23 10.07 13.58
CA GLY A 274 -0.11 9.60 12.24
C GLY A 274 0.53 10.42 11.12
N ILE A 275 0.05 10.19 9.89
CA ILE A 275 0.49 10.91 8.69
C ILE A 275 -0.67 11.37 7.82
N SER A 276 -0.47 12.47 7.12
CA SER A 276 -1.39 13.01 6.10
C SER A 276 -0.66 13.39 4.81
N GLY A 277 -1.40 13.61 3.72
CA GLY A 277 -0.90 14.10 2.43
C GLY A 277 -0.10 13.07 1.60
N GLY A 278 0.52 12.08 2.25
CA GLY A 278 1.37 11.06 1.63
C GLY A 278 1.22 9.69 2.30
N GLY A 279 2.20 8.82 2.10
CA GLY A 279 2.16 7.44 2.60
C GLY A 279 3.49 6.72 2.57
N PHE A 280 3.50 5.44 2.93
CA PHE A 280 4.73 4.63 2.98
C PHE A 280 4.84 3.69 1.77
N ASN A 281 5.93 3.81 1.02
CA ASN A 281 6.30 2.84 -0.02
C ASN A 281 7.22 1.77 0.56
N LEU A 282 6.70 0.55 0.65
CA LEU A 282 7.40 -0.66 1.06
C LEU A 282 7.69 -1.48 -0.21
N SER A 283 8.62 -0.98 -1.05
CA SER A 283 9.03 -1.65 -2.30
C SER A 283 10.22 -2.58 -2.08
N ASN A 284 10.03 -3.89 -2.30
CA ASN A 284 11.02 -4.97 -2.21
C ASN A 284 11.74 -5.07 -0.85
N GLN A 285 10.99 -4.83 0.24
CA GLN A 285 11.51 -4.82 1.61
C GLN A 285 11.23 -6.13 2.35
N HIS A 286 11.81 -6.27 3.54
CA HIS A 286 11.45 -7.32 4.48
C HIS A 286 11.40 -6.83 5.93
N ASN A 287 10.63 -7.53 6.76
CA ASN A 287 10.62 -7.36 8.22
C ASN A 287 10.25 -5.92 8.65
N ILE A 288 8.99 -5.53 8.43
CA ILE A 288 8.48 -4.17 8.73
C ILE A 288 7.23 -4.23 9.61
N ILE A 289 7.13 -3.32 10.57
CA ILE A 289 5.98 -3.12 11.46
C ILE A 289 5.47 -1.68 11.29
N VAL A 290 4.16 -1.50 11.10
CA VAL A 290 3.50 -0.17 11.08
C VAL A 290 2.30 -0.20 12.04
N ARG A 291 2.35 0.59 13.13
CA ARG A 291 1.38 0.49 14.23
C ARG A 291 0.88 1.80 14.81
N ASN A 292 -0.35 1.77 15.34
CA ASN A 292 -0.94 2.87 16.11
C ASN A 292 -0.99 4.23 15.38
N LEU A 293 -1.02 4.24 14.04
CA LEU A 293 -1.09 5.47 13.23
C LEU A 293 -2.52 5.82 12.81
N ALA A 294 -2.95 7.04 13.09
CA ALA A 294 -4.12 7.67 12.51
C ALA A 294 -3.76 8.30 11.16
N MET A 295 -3.88 7.52 10.08
CA MET A 295 -3.52 7.92 8.71
C MET A 295 -4.72 8.48 7.96
N THR A 296 -4.55 9.64 7.32
CA THR A 296 -5.50 10.07 6.28
C THR A 296 -5.00 9.67 4.90
N SER A 297 -5.86 9.07 4.08
CA SER A 297 -5.56 8.67 2.70
C SER A 297 -4.86 9.81 1.94
N PRO A 298 -3.74 9.55 1.24
CA PRO A 298 -3.06 10.56 0.43
C PRO A 298 -3.90 10.95 -0.79
N PHE A 299 -3.48 12.01 -1.48
CA PHE A 299 -4.16 12.51 -2.67
C PHE A 299 -3.21 12.68 -3.87
N ASP A 300 -3.72 12.38 -5.06
CA ASP A 300 -2.98 12.51 -6.31
C ASP A 300 -3.39 13.78 -7.05
N PHE A 301 -2.48 14.74 -7.22
CA PHE A 301 -2.73 15.95 -8.00
C PHE A 301 -2.75 15.70 -9.52
N PHE A 302 -2.24 14.57 -10.00
CA PHE A 302 -2.02 14.27 -11.41
C PHE A 302 -2.66 12.93 -11.83
N PRO A 303 -3.94 12.68 -11.49
CA PRO A 303 -4.54 11.36 -11.65
C PRO A 303 -4.48 10.85 -13.08
N GLY A 304 -3.98 9.63 -13.22
CA GLY A 304 -4.06 8.85 -14.44
C GLY A 304 -5.47 8.29 -14.65
N LYS A 305 -5.55 7.18 -15.40
CA LYS A 305 -6.79 6.44 -15.61
C LYS A 305 -6.61 4.95 -15.35
N ASP A 306 -7.64 4.30 -14.84
CA ASP A 306 -7.73 2.84 -14.79
C ASP A 306 -8.06 2.24 -16.17
N ALA A 307 -8.13 0.90 -16.26
CA ALA A 307 -8.41 0.19 -17.50
C ALA A 307 -9.83 0.47 -18.03
N GLU A 308 -10.74 0.82 -17.13
CA GLU A 308 -12.12 1.23 -17.36
C GLU A 308 -12.24 2.72 -17.74
N GLY A 309 -11.16 3.50 -17.63
CA GLY A 309 -11.06 4.90 -18.06
C GLY A 309 -11.42 5.96 -17.02
N ASN A 310 -11.69 5.57 -15.77
CA ASN A 310 -11.97 6.45 -14.63
C ASN A 310 -10.68 7.03 -14.04
N PRO A 311 -10.73 8.18 -13.33
CA PRO A 311 -9.56 8.73 -12.64
C PRO A 311 -8.94 7.75 -11.63
N HIS A 312 -7.62 7.57 -11.68
CA HIS A 312 -6.88 6.66 -10.80
C HIS A 312 -5.56 7.31 -10.34
N GLY A 313 -5.34 7.35 -9.03
CA GLY A 313 -4.08 7.86 -8.44
C GLY A 313 -3.02 6.78 -8.32
N ARG A 314 -1.78 7.15 -7.97
CA ARG A 314 -0.70 6.20 -7.64
C ARG A 314 -0.07 6.43 -6.26
N VAL A 315 -0.80 7.11 -5.38
CA VAL A 315 -0.48 7.23 -3.95
C VAL A 315 -1.30 6.23 -3.14
N TYR A 316 -0.73 5.74 -2.04
CA TYR A 316 -1.34 4.77 -1.13
C TYR A 316 -0.99 5.13 0.31
N SER A 317 -1.82 4.82 1.30
CA SER A 317 -1.39 5.02 2.70
C SER A 317 -0.20 4.10 3.03
N ILE A 318 -0.27 2.85 2.54
CA ILE A 318 0.86 1.90 2.50
C ILE A 318 0.83 1.14 1.14
N GLU A 319 1.91 1.17 0.37
CA GLU A 319 2.14 0.28 -0.79
C GLU A 319 3.12 -0.84 -0.41
N ALA A 320 2.66 -2.08 -0.33
CA ALA A 320 3.48 -3.27 -0.10
C ALA A 320 3.77 -4.00 -1.43
N LYS A 321 4.79 -3.53 -2.15
CA LYS A 321 5.17 -4.03 -3.49
C LYS A 321 6.34 -4.99 -3.40
N GLY A 322 6.12 -6.29 -3.63
CA GLY A 322 7.18 -7.32 -3.52
C GLY A 322 7.75 -7.51 -2.10
N THR A 323 7.14 -6.91 -1.09
CA THR A 323 7.62 -6.91 0.31
C THR A 323 7.19 -8.16 1.06
N GLN A 324 8.07 -8.65 1.95
CA GLN A 324 7.86 -9.87 2.74
C GLN A 324 7.86 -9.59 4.25
N ASN A 325 7.09 -10.33 5.05
CA ASN A 325 7.09 -10.22 6.51
C ASN A 325 6.73 -8.78 6.98
N LEU A 326 5.47 -8.44 6.79
CA LEU A 326 4.87 -7.14 7.16
C LEU A 326 3.75 -7.31 8.20
N TRP A 327 3.77 -6.50 9.25
CA TRP A 327 2.69 -6.41 10.23
C TRP A 327 2.12 -4.99 10.24
N VAL A 328 0.81 -4.86 9.95
CA VAL A 328 0.08 -3.60 9.98
C VAL A 328 -1.00 -3.72 11.05
N ASP A 329 -0.84 -3.01 12.17
CA ASP A 329 -1.64 -3.29 13.38
C ASP A 329 -2.09 -2.06 14.18
N HIS A 330 -3.34 -2.07 14.64
CA HIS A 330 -3.95 -0.95 15.39
C HIS A 330 -3.84 0.42 14.69
N ASN A 331 -3.87 0.48 13.35
CA ASN A 331 -3.91 1.75 12.62
C ASN A 331 -5.36 2.15 12.30
N THR A 332 -5.60 3.44 12.07
CA THR A 332 -6.87 3.95 11.52
C THR A 332 -6.60 4.63 10.18
N PHE A 333 -7.19 4.11 9.11
CA PHE A 333 -7.15 4.64 7.75
C PHE A 333 -8.50 5.29 7.42
N LYS A 334 -8.49 6.54 6.92
CA LYS A 334 -9.70 7.25 6.49
C LYS A 334 -9.42 8.31 5.43
N ASP A 335 -10.41 8.72 4.65
CA ASP A 335 -10.22 9.90 3.78
C ASP A 335 -10.01 11.18 4.59
N GLY A 336 -9.03 11.97 4.16
CA GLY A 336 -8.76 13.32 4.64
C GLY A 336 -9.41 14.39 3.75
N ALA A 337 -9.01 15.64 3.94
CA ALA A 337 -9.34 16.70 2.99
C ALA A 337 -8.58 16.46 1.67
N THR A 338 -9.29 16.18 0.59
CA THR A 338 -8.70 16.06 -0.76
C THR A 338 -8.69 17.45 -1.42
N PRO A 339 -7.54 17.97 -1.89
CA PRO A 339 -7.47 19.25 -2.59
C PRO A 339 -8.29 19.29 -3.88
N SER A 340 -8.72 20.49 -4.27
CA SER A 340 -9.54 20.70 -5.47
C SER A 340 -8.84 20.22 -6.75
N GLY A 341 -9.43 19.26 -7.45
CA GLY A 341 -8.88 18.67 -8.67
C GLY A 341 -7.81 17.59 -8.44
N ALA A 342 -7.55 17.21 -7.19
CA ALA A 342 -6.91 15.95 -6.83
C ALA A 342 -7.97 14.86 -6.61
N ILE A 343 -7.54 13.60 -6.44
CA ILE A 343 -8.37 12.49 -5.95
C ILE A 343 -7.67 11.75 -4.82
N SER A 344 -8.41 11.12 -3.92
CA SER A 344 -7.83 10.27 -2.89
C SER A 344 -7.27 8.96 -3.49
N GLY A 345 -6.15 8.48 -2.94
CA GLY A 345 -5.54 7.19 -3.25
C GLY A 345 -6.02 6.04 -2.35
N ASP A 346 -5.70 4.82 -2.75
CA ASP A 346 -6.16 3.59 -2.10
C ASP A 346 -5.44 3.38 -0.73
N GLN A 347 -5.97 2.56 0.20
CA GLN A 347 -5.45 2.54 1.58
C GLN A 347 -4.22 1.62 1.78
N LEU A 348 -4.34 0.31 1.57
CA LEU A 348 -3.29 -0.68 1.84
C LEU A 348 -3.21 -1.74 0.73
N ASP A 349 -2.26 -1.58 -0.20
CA ASP A 349 -2.17 -2.43 -1.39
C ASP A 349 -0.98 -3.40 -1.35
N PHE A 350 -1.22 -4.70 -1.54
CA PHE A 350 -0.23 -5.77 -1.64
C PHE A 350 -0.06 -6.20 -3.10
N THR A 351 1.12 -5.99 -3.68
CA THR A 351 1.34 -6.17 -5.13
C THR A 351 2.66 -6.88 -5.45
N ASP A 352 2.78 -7.32 -6.71
CA ASP A 352 4.01 -7.76 -7.37
C ASP A 352 4.85 -8.76 -6.56
N GLY A 353 4.18 -9.79 -6.05
CA GLY A 353 4.80 -10.87 -5.27
C GLY A 353 5.04 -10.58 -3.80
N ALA A 354 4.40 -9.57 -3.21
CA ALA A 354 4.39 -9.38 -1.76
C ALA A 354 3.88 -10.64 -1.02
N ASN A 355 4.33 -10.86 0.21
CA ASN A 355 4.09 -12.14 0.89
C ASN A 355 4.21 -12.07 2.42
N TYR A 356 3.65 -13.05 3.12
CA TYR A 356 3.78 -13.20 4.58
C TYR A 356 3.40 -11.92 5.33
N ALA A 357 2.12 -11.55 5.31
CA ALA A 357 1.64 -10.37 6.01
C ALA A 357 0.49 -10.69 6.98
N THR A 358 0.40 -9.91 8.05
CA THR A 358 -0.73 -9.90 8.98
C THR A 358 -1.23 -8.46 9.13
N VAL A 359 -2.53 -8.26 8.95
CA VAL A 359 -3.24 -6.98 9.03
C VAL A 359 -4.26 -7.12 10.15
N SER A 360 -3.90 -6.68 11.37
CA SER A 360 -4.66 -6.98 12.58
C SER A 360 -5.21 -5.74 13.28
N TYR A 361 -6.42 -5.78 13.82
CA TYR A 361 -6.98 -4.71 14.66
C TYR A 361 -6.98 -3.28 14.04
N ASN A 362 -6.97 -3.12 12.72
CA ASN A 362 -7.03 -1.80 12.08
C ASN A 362 -8.47 -1.32 11.91
N GLN A 363 -8.67 -0.03 11.64
CA GLN A 363 -9.93 0.56 11.21
C GLN A 363 -9.78 1.16 9.81
N PHE A 364 -10.49 0.64 8.82
CA PHE A 364 -10.62 1.20 7.48
C PHE A 364 -11.97 1.90 7.39
N GLN A 365 -11.97 3.22 7.23
CA GLN A 365 -13.17 4.05 7.36
C GLN A 365 -13.38 4.96 6.15
N SER A 366 -14.65 5.21 5.80
CA SER A 366 -15.08 6.32 4.93
C SER A 366 -14.22 6.51 3.67
N HIS A 367 -13.92 5.41 2.94
CA HIS A 367 -13.04 5.45 1.76
C HIS A 367 -13.60 4.64 0.57
N ASN A 368 -13.01 4.77 -0.63
CA ASN A 368 -13.42 4.03 -1.83
C ASN A 368 -12.91 2.58 -1.84
N LYS A 369 -11.60 2.33 -1.73
CA LYS A 369 -10.92 1.04 -1.97
C LYS A 369 -9.92 0.72 -0.85
N SER A 370 -10.26 -0.16 0.11
CA SER A 370 -9.37 -0.36 1.26
C SER A 370 -8.12 -1.21 0.93
N ILE A 371 -8.29 -2.48 0.53
CA ILE A 371 -7.19 -3.45 0.42
C ILE A 371 -7.21 -4.23 -0.91
N LEU A 372 -6.29 -3.93 -1.82
CA LEU A 372 -6.00 -4.81 -2.97
C LEU A 372 -4.91 -5.83 -2.64
N ILE A 373 -5.11 -7.06 -3.07
CA ILE A 373 -4.11 -8.14 -3.01
C ILE A 373 -3.97 -8.72 -4.42
N GLY A 374 -2.85 -8.41 -5.08
CA GLY A 374 -2.56 -8.79 -6.48
C GLY A 374 -3.06 -7.75 -7.49
N SER A 375 -2.11 -7.08 -8.15
CA SER A 375 -2.34 -5.88 -8.98
C SER A 375 -3.09 -6.16 -10.28
N SER A 376 -2.78 -7.26 -10.96
CA SER A 376 -3.25 -7.56 -12.33
C SER A 376 -3.56 -9.04 -12.55
N ASP A 377 -4.59 -9.34 -13.34
CA ASP A 377 -4.94 -10.71 -13.76
C ASP A 377 -3.84 -11.37 -14.61
N GLY A 378 -2.94 -10.57 -15.20
CA GLY A 378 -1.77 -11.05 -15.94
C GLY A 378 -0.54 -11.35 -15.07
N MET A 379 -0.54 -10.96 -13.78
CA MET A 379 0.62 -11.05 -12.88
C MET A 379 0.83 -12.48 -12.33
N THR A 380 0.98 -13.44 -13.24
CA THR A 380 1.06 -14.88 -12.92
C THR A 380 2.23 -15.29 -12.02
N SER A 381 3.21 -14.40 -11.83
CA SER A 381 4.31 -14.50 -10.86
C SER A 381 3.90 -14.28 -9.39
N ASP A 382 2.65 -13.88 -9.14
CA ASP A 382 2.04 -13.81 -7.80
C ASP A 382 1.57 -15.18 -7.28
N ARG A 383 1.44 -16.20 -8.15
CA ARG A 383 1.02 -17.56 -7.76
C ARG A 383 1.93 -18.14 -6.68
N GLY A 384 1.34 -18.56 -5.56
CA GLY A 384 2.05 -19.10 -4.39
C GLY A 384 2.59 -18.04 -3.43
N LYS A 385 2.46 -16.76 -3.77
CA LYS A 385 2.74 -15.60 -2.91
C LYS A 385 1.41 -14.97 -2.47
N LEU A 386 1.43 -13.70 -2.05
CA LEU A 386 0.26 -12.99 -1.55
C LEU A 386 -0.45 -13.79 -0.44
N ASN A 387 0.35 -14.42 0.43
CA ASN A 387 -0.12 -15.08 1.64
C ASN A 387 -0.33 -13.99 2.71
N VAL A 388 -1.58 -13.67 3.03
CA VAL A 388 -1.96 -12.53 3.89
C VAL A 388 -3.06 -12.95 4.86
N THR A 389 -2.93 -12.58 6.14
CA THR A 389 -3.99 -12.70 7.14
C THR A 389 -4.57 -11.32 7.44
N ILE A 390 -5.89 -11.23 7.54
CA ILE A 390 -6.65 -10.01 7.85
C ILE A 390 -7.60 -10.34 9.00
N ASP A 391 -7.28 -9.88 10.22
CA ASP A 391 -8.02 -10.26 11.42
C ASP A 391 -8.40 -9.09 12.36
N HIS A 392 -9.58 -9.19 12.99
CA HIS A 392 -10.06 -8.21 13.98
C HIS A 392 -10.15 -6.75 13.49
N ASN A 393 -10.19 -6.50 12.17
CA ASN A 393 -10.30 -5.16 11.61
C ASN A 393 -11.76 -4.69 11.53
N LEU A 394 -11.96 -3.38 11.63
CA LEU A 394 -13.21 -2.70 11.30
C LEU A 394 -13.14 -2.18 9.86
N PHE A 395 -14.14 -2.47 9.04
CA PHE A 395 -14.41 -1.81 7.76
C PHE A 395 -15.74 -1.05 7.89
N ALA A 396 -15.70 0.29 7.89
CA ALA A 396 -16.89 1.12 8.18
C ALA A 396 -17.09 2.21 7.11
N GLY A 397 -18.09 2.01 6.24
CA GLY A 397 -18.37 2.92 5.13
C GLY A 397 -17.26 2.94 4.07
N VAL A 398 -16.63 1.79 3.83
CA VAL A 398 -15.76 1.56 2.67
C VAL A 398 -16.64 1.16 1.48
N SER A 399 -16.31 1.61 0.27
CA SER A 399 -17.10 1.26 -0.91
C SER A 399 -16.75 -0.13 -1.47
N GLN A 400 -15.48 -0.53 -1.41
CA GLN A 400 -15.01 -1.81 -1.94
C GLN A 400 -13.63 -2.28 -1.45
N ARG A 401 -13.35 -3.57 -1.72
CA ARG A 401 -12.06 -4.27 -1.58
C ARG A 401 -11.64 -4.53 -0.13
N ASP A 402 -12.43 -5.29 0.61
CA ASP A 402 -12.22 -5.52 2.05
C ASP A 402 -11.92 -7.01 2.42
N PRO A 403 -11.02 -7.75 1.74
CA PRO A 403 -10.10 -7.37 0.66
C PRO A 403 -10.64 -7.71 -0.75
N ARG A 404 -9.93 -7.26 -1.81
CA ARG A 404 -10.04 -7.85 -3.16
C ARG A 404 -8.75 -8.59 -3.55
N VAL A 405 -8.87 -9.86 -3.90
CA VAL A 405 -7.74 -10.81 -4.03
C VAL A 405 -7.60 -11.37 -5.46
N ARG A 406 -6.36 -11.57 -5.91
CA ARG A 406 -5.96 -12.41 -7.07
C ARG A 406 -4.81 -13.32 -6.67
N PHE A 407 -4.80 -14.57 -7.11
CA PHE A 407 -3.80 -15.64 -6.88
C PHE A 407 -3.49 -16.02 -5.42
N GLY A 408 -3.59 -15.06 -4.49
CA GLY A 408 -3.16 -15.12 -3.12
C GLY A 408 -3.98 -16.05 -2.24
N ASN A 409 -3.35 -16.41 -1.14
CA ASN A 409 -3.84 -17.24 -0.06
C ASN A 409 -4.20 -16.30 1.09
N VAL A 410 -5.48 -15.97 1.22
CA VAL A 410 -5.92 -14.88 2.09
C VAL A 410 -6.89 -15.39 3.13
N GLU A 411 -6.50 -15.24 4.38
CA GLU A 411 -7.32 -15.53 5.55
C GLU A 411 -7.99 -14.23 6.00
N VAL A 412 -9.30 -14.26 6.18
CA VAL A 412 -10.12 -13.11 6.58
C VAL A 412 -10.98 -13.56 7.75
N ALA A 413 -10.61 -13.21 8.98
CA ALA A 413 -11.23 -13.77 10.17
C ALA A 413 -11.59 -12.74 11.25
N ASN A 414 -12.72 -12.93 11.93
CA ASN A 414 -13.15 -12.07 13.05
C ASN A 414 -13.16 -10.55 12.74
N ASN A 415 -13.36 -10.16 11.48
CA ASN A 415 -13.51 -8.75 11.10
C ASN A 415 -14.96 -8.28 11.27
N LEU A 416 -15.14 -6.98 11.52
CA LEU A 416 -16.45 -6.31 11.55
C LEU A 416 -16.60 -5.41 10.31
N TYR A 417 -17.70 -5.59 9.59
CA TYR A 417 -18.10 -4.78 8.44
C TYR A 417 -19.35 -3.97 8.80
N GLN A 418 -19.33 -2.64 8.59
CA GLN A 418 -20.39 -1.69 8.94
C GLN A 418 -20.82 -0.85 7.73
N ASP A 419 -21.78 -1.39 6.97
CA ASP A 419 -22.10 -0.92 5.62
C ASP A 419 -23.56 -0.46 5.49
N SER A 420 -23.79 0.62 4.75
CA SER A 420 -25.14 1.14 4.51
C SER A 420 -25.31 1.80 3.14
N SER A 421 -26.44 1.53 2.49
CA SER A 421 -26.76 2.10 1.18
C SER A 421 -27.04 3.62 1.19
N SER A 422 -27.07 4.25 2.38
CA SER A 422 -27.13 5.71 2.55
C SER A 422 -25.81 6.37 2.94
N GLN A 423 -24.68 5.65 2.95
CA GLN A 423 -23.35 6.24 3.16
C GLN A 423 -22.92 7.09 1.94
N ALA A 424 -22.06 8.09 2.18
CA ALA A 424 -21.56 8.98 1.14
C ALA A 424 -20.70 8.23 0.09
N ASN A 425 -19.91 7.26 0.55
CA ASN A 425 -19.31 6.25 -0.32
C ASN A 425 -20.36 5.17 -0.59
N ARG A 426 -20.72 4.99 -1.86
CA ARG A 426 -21.69 3.98 -2.26
C ARG A 426 -21.06 2.59 -2.18
N PHE A 427 -21.49 1.80 -1.19
CA PHE A 427 -21.16 0.38 -1.06
C PHE A 427 -21.27 -0.39 -2.39
N GLN A 428 -20.30 -1.27 -2.65
CA GLN A 428 -20.28 -2.17 -3.80
C GLN A 428 -20.08 -3.64 -3.41
N TYR A 429 -19.08 -3.95 -2.58
CA TYR A 429 -18.76 -5.31 -2.09
C TYR A 429 -17.62 -5.30 -1.08
N ASN A 430 -17.66 -6.19 -0.08
CA ASN A 430 -16.51 -6.41 0.79
C ASN A 430 -15.52 -7.37 0.11
N LEU A 431 -15.88 -8.65 -0.01
CA LEU A 431 -14.97 -9.72 -0.43
C LEU A 431 -14.89 -9.82 -1.97
N GLY A 432 -13.76 -9.37 -2.54
CA GLY A 432 -13.50 -9.42 -3.98
C GLY A 432 -12.78 -10.69 -4.42
N VAL A 433 -13.51 -11.66 -4.97
CA VAL A 433 -12.99 -12.96 -5.44
C VAL A 433 -12.49 -12.84 -6.88
N GLY A 434 -11.20 -12.56 -7.07
CA GLY A 434 -10.55 -12.44 -8.39
C GLY A 434 -9.90 -13.72 -8.91
N VAL A 435 -9.21 -13.61 -10.05
CA VAL A 435 -8.57 -14.75 -10.73
C VAL A 435 -7.69 -15.56 -9.76
N GLU A 436 -7.96 -16.87 -9.67
CA GLU A 436 -7.23 -17.86 -8.86
C GLU A 436 -7.03 -17.49 -7.37
N SER A 437 -7.80 -16.54 -6.83
CA SER A 437 -7.77 -16.18 -5.41
C SER A 437 -8.17 -17.37 -4.53
N LYS A 438 -7.68 -17.43 -3.30
CA LYS A 438 -8.00 -18.48 -2.33
C LYS A 438 -8.32 -17.82 -1.00
N ILE A 439 -9.59 -17.43 -0.84
CA ILE A 439 -10.05 -16.71 0.35
C ILE A 439 -10.69 -17.70 1.34
N THR A 440 -10.21 -17.70 2.58
CA THR A 440 -10.81 -18.38 3.71
C THR A 440 -11.43 -17.34 4.63
N SER A 441 -12.77 -17.27 4.66
CA SER A 441 -13.55 -16.39 5.53
C SER A 441 -14.02 -17.15 6.78
N GLN A 442 -13.74 -16.64 7.97
CA GLN A 442 -14.09 -17.31 9.24
C GLN A 442 -14.62 -16.32 10.28
N ASN A 443 -15.80 -16.61 10.83
CA ASN A 443 -16.38 -15.87 11.96
C ASN A 443 -16.41 -14.34 11.75
N ASN A 444 -16.71 -13.86 10.54
CA ASN A 444 -16.81 -12.42 10.27
C ASN A 444 -18.24 -11.90 10.60
N ALA A 445 -18.32 -10.66 11.11
CA ALA A 445 -19.58 -10.00 11.45
C ALA A 445 -19.89 -8.89 10.43
N PHE A 446 -21.05 -8.96 9.78
CA PHE A 446 -21.53 -7.97 8.81
C PHE A 446 -22.78 -7.27 9.36
N GLU A 447 -22.62 -6.04 9.84
CA GLU A 447 -23.71 -5.16 10.28
C GLU A 447 -24.12 -4.25 9.13
N THR A 448 -25.28 -4.52 8.52
CA THR A 448 -25.68 -3.94 7.24
C THR A 448 -27.04 -3.27 7.28
N ASN A 449 -27.12 -2.03 6.80
CA ASN A 449 -28.35 -1.24 6.77
C ASN A 449 -28.73 -0.85 5.33
N GLY A 450 -29.70 -1.55 4.75
CA GLY A 450 -30.21 -1.29 3.40
C GLY A 450 -29.27 -1.72 2.26
N VAL A 451 -28.16 -2.40 2.57
CA VAL A 451 -27.32 -3.12 1.60
C VAL A 451 -27.99 -4.45 1.27
N ASN A 452 -27.88 -4.88 0.01
CA ASN A 452 -28.35 -6.20 -0.41
C ASN A 452 -27.22 -7.23 -0.24
N GLU A 453 -27.48 -8.26 0.57
CA GLU A 453 -26.50 -9.27 1.00
C GLU A 453 -25.81 -10.00 -0.16
N GLU A 454 -26.45 -10.12 -1.32
CA GLU A 454 -25.84 -10.77 -2.50
C GLU A 454 -24.59 -10.02 -3.02
N ASN A 455 -24.40 -8.76 -2.62
CA ASN A 455 -23.26 -7.93 -3.00
C ASN A 455 -22.09 -7.99 -2.01
N LEU A 456 -22.22 -8.63 -0.83
CA LEU A 456 -21.12 -8.75 0.14
C LEU A 456 -19.89 -9.45 -0.45
N VAL A 457 -20.12 -10.34 -1.43
CA VAL A 457 -19.10 -11.02 -2.23
C VAL A 457 -19.25 -10.62 -3.70
N LYS A 458 -18.15 -10.18 -4.34
CA LYS A 458 -18.12 -9.92 -5.79
C LYS A 458 -17.09 -10.79 -6.49
N ARG A 459 -17.54 -11.57 -7.47
CA ARG A 459 -16.66 -12.38 -8.33
C ARG A 459 -16.14 -11.61 -9.53
N PHE A 460 -14.86 -11.77 -9.83
CA PHE A 460 -14.22 -11.29 -11.04
C PHE A 460 -13.69 -12.51 -11.81
N GLY A 461 -14.57 -13.15 -12.57
CA GLY A 461 -14.29 -14.39 -13.30
C GLY A 461 -14.59 -15.68 -12.52
N ALA A 462 -14.19 -16.81 -13.11
CA ALA A 462 -14.57 -18.14 -12.64
C ALA A 462 -13.55 -18.79 -11.68
N SER A 463 -12.25 -18.58 -11.87
CA SER A 463 -11.19 -19.38 -11.24
C SER A 463 -10.86 -19.04 -9.78
N GLY A 464 -11.39 -17.94 -9.23
CA GLY A 464 -11.24 -17.63 -7.82
C GLY A 464 -12.06 -18.56 -6.92
N HIS A 465 -11.58 -18.78 -5.70
CA HIS A 465 -12.19 -19.58 -4.66
C HIS A 465 -12.47 -18.73 -3.41
N LEU A 466 -13.65 -18.93 -2.81
CA LEU A 466 -14.01 -18.43 -1.49
C LEU A 466 -14.74 -19.54 -0.74
N THR A 467 -14.23 -19.87 0.45
CA THR A 467 -14.89 -20.71 1.46
C THR A 467 -15.15 -19.86 2.69
N ASP A 468 -16.37 -19.92 3.22
CA ASP A 468 -16.84 -19.17 4.38
C ASP A 468 -17.41 -20.09 5.46
N SER A 469 -17.19 -19.74 6.73
CA SER A 469 -17.71 -20.48 7.88
C SER A 469 -17.94 -19.57 9.08
N GLY A 470 -19.02 -19.81 9.83
CA GLY A 470 -19.32 -19.10 11.08
C GLY A 470 -19.75 -17.63 10.95
N SER A 471 -19.66 -17.02 9.76
CA SER A 471 -19.99 -15.61 9.54
C SER A 471 -21.47 -15.28 9.79
N LEU A 472 -21.74 -14.08 10.31
CA LEU A 472 -23.08 -13.57 10.61
C LEU A 472 -23.36 -12.29 9.83
N VAL A 473 -24.54 -12.17 9.21
CA VAL A 473 -25.09 -10.89 8.72
C VAL A 473 -26.21 -10.47 9.65
N ASN A 474 -26.11 -9.29 10.28
CA ASN A 474 -27.07 -8.76 11.25
C ASN A 474 -27.46 -9.80 12.34
N GLY A 475 -26.46 -10.54 12.85
CA GLY A 475 -26.64 -11.60 13.85
C GLY A 475 -27.17 -12.94 13.32
N ARG A 476 -27.57 -13.04 12.04
CA ARG A 476 -28.05 -14.27 11.41
C ARG A 476 -26.90 -14.97 10.68
N SER A 477 -26.75 -16.28 10.88
CA SER A 477 -25.76 -17.09 10.17
C SER A 477 -25.97 -17.06 8.65
N VAL A 478 -24.86 -16.96 7.93
CA VAL A 478 -24.79 -17.04 6.46
C VAL A 478 -23.78 -18.10 6.04
N ASN A 479 -23.67 -18.31 4.73
CA ASN A 479 -22.53 -18.98 4.11
C ASN A 479 -22.21 -18.22 2.81
N LEU A 480 -21.11 -17.47 2.84
CA LEU A 480 -20.64 -16.65 1.72
C LEU A 480 -19.76 -17.43 0.72
N SER A 481 -19.61 -18.75 0.89
CA SER A 481 -18.84 -19.61 -0.03
C SER A 481 -19.39 -19.52 -1.45
N SER A 482 -18.51 -19.46 -2.45
CA SER A 482 -18.93 -19.35 -3.85
C SER A 482 -18.20 -20.31 -4.79
N SER A 483 -18.98 -21.01 -5.62
CA SER A 483 -18.46 -22.01 -6.56
C SER A 483 -17.54 -21.39 -7.63
N PRO A 484 -16.38 -21.99 -7.94
CA PRO A 484 -15.85 -23.25 -7.41
C PRO A 484 -15.35 -23.12 -5.96
N THR A 485 -15.89 -23.95 -5.07
CA THR A 485 -15.35 -24.14 -3.72
C THR A 485 -14.16 -25.09 -3.82
N GLY A 486 -12.95 -24.54 -3.78
CA GLY A 486 -11.74 -25.35 -3.66
C GLY A 486 -11.59 -25.92 -2.24
N SER A 487 -10.61 -26.81 -2.06
CA SER A 487 -10.00 -26.94 -0.74
C SER A 487 -9.42 -25.58 -0.38
N GLY A 488 -9.94 -24.95 0.67
CA GLY A 488 -9.34 -23.74 1.23
C GLY A 488 -7.86 -24.00 1.56
N PRO A 489 -7.01 -22.96 1.53
CA PRO A 489 -5.61 -23.10 1.91
C PRO A 489 -5.48 -23.76 3.28
N GLY A 490 -4.42 -24.55 3.45
CA GLY A 490 -3.97 -24.93 4.79
C GLY A 490 -3.75 -23.64 5.57
N ALA A 491 -4.50 -23.47 6.67
CA ALA A 491 -4.84 -22.16 7.20
C ALA A 491 -3.61 -21.29 7.51
N GLY A 492 -3.78 -19.97 7.35
CA GLY A 492 -2.96 -19.05 8.13
C GLY A 492 -3.17 -19.37 9.61
N SER A 493 -2.12 -19.24 10.42
CA SER A 493 -2.08 -19.94 11.71
C SER A 493 -2.78 -19.19 12.86
N ILE A 494 -3.87 -18.45 12.58
CA ILE A 494 -4.66 -17.79 13.63
C ILE A 494 -5.00 -18.79 14.73
N ALA A 495 -4.41 -18.59 15.91
CA ALA A 495 -4.45 -19.55 17.01
C ALA A 495 -5.78 -19.52 17.79
N HIS A 496 -6.61 -18.50 17.58
CA HIS A 496 -7.90 -18.32 18.23
C HIS A 496 -8.88 -17.62 17.29
N LEU A 497 -10.08 -18.18 17.14
CA LEU A 497 -11.20 -17.54 16.43
C LEU A 497 -12.27 -17.19 17.45
N ASP A 498 -12.58 -15.90 17.61
CA ASP A 498 -13.61 -15.45 18.53
C ASP A 498 -15.00 -15.96 18.12
N PRO A 499 -15.96 -16.11 19.07
CA PRO A 499 -17.36 -16.30 18.75
C PRO A 499 -17.89 -15.13 17.91
N THR A 500 -18.50 -15.41 16.75
CA THR A 500 -18.91 -14.35 15.80
C THR A 500 -19.92 -13.35 16.38
N ASN A 501 -20.66 -13.73 17.42
CA ASN A 501 -21.58 -12.85 18.17
C ASN A 501 -20.86 -11.87 19.12
N GLU A 502 -19.57 -12.06 19.38
CA GLU A 502 -18.73 -11.19 20.23
C GLU A 502 -17.78 -10.32 19.41
N VAL A 503 -17.42 -10.75 18.19
CA VAL A 503 -16.56 -10.04 17.23
C VAL A 503 -16.89 -8.55 17.10
N ALA A 504 -18.17 -8.18 16.96
CA ALA A 504 -18.53 -6.77 16.80
C ALA A 504 -18.14 -5.92 18.03
N ALA A 505 -18.35 -6.45 19.23
CA ALA A 505 -17.96 -5.77 20.47
C ALA A 505 -16.43 -5.75 20.65
N ILE A 506 -15.74 -6.85 20.32
CA ILE A 506 -14.29 -7.01 20.38
C ILE A 506 -13.59 -6.00 19.45
N VAL A 507 -14.01 -5.95 18.18
CA VAL A 507 -13.42 -5.06 17.17
C VAL A 507 -13.69 -3.59 17.51
N LEU A 508 -14.89 -3.20 17.94
CA LEU A 508 -15.16 -1.81 18.35
C LEU A 508 -14.39 -1.41 19.62
N ALA A 509 -14.19 -2.36 20.54
CA ALA A 509 -13.40 -2.14 21.76
C ALA A 509 -11.90 -2.00 21.48
N GLN A 510 -11.33 -2.80 20.58
CA GLN A 510 -9.88 -2.95 20.45
C GLN A 510 -9.27 -2.35 19.17
N SER A 511 -9.98 -2.29 18.04
CA SER A 511 -9.37 -1.85 16.77
C SER A 511 -9.07 -0.34 16.71
N GLY A 512 -8.01 0.02 15.96
CA GLY A 512 -7.69 1.39 15.57
C GLY A 512 -6.59 2.07 16.39
N ALA A 513 -6.20 3.27 15.93
CA ALA A 513 -5.16 4.06 16.58
C ALA A 513 -5.62 4.60 17.94
N GLY A 514 -4.70 4.62 18.92
CA GLY A 514 -4.98 5.07 20.28
C GLY A 514 -5.50 3.99 21.22
N LYS A 515 -5.46 2.72 20.81
CA LYS A 515 -5.93 1.57 21.59
C LYS A 515 -4.80 0.84 22.33
N ILE A 516 -3.56 1.00 21.87
CA ILE A 516 -2.36 0.55 22.57
C ILE A 516 -1.95 1.65 23.58
N ASP A 517 -1.77 1.29 24.85
CA ASP A 517 -1.28 2.22 25.89
C ASP A 517 0.24 2.33 25.83
N LEU A 518 0.74 3.40 25.22
CA LEU A 518 2.17 3.64 25.02
C LEU A 518 2.82 4.50 26.12
N GLY A 519 2.05 5.00 27.08
CA GLY A 519 2.46 6.11 27.95
C GLY A 519 2.52 7.45 27.18
N ALA A 520 1.86 8.49 27.72
CA ALA A 520 1.72 9.81 27.10
C ALA A 520 2.71 10.85 27.66
#